data_AF-A0A807N4I3-F1
#
_entry.id   AF-A0A807N4I3-F1
#
_cell.length_a   1.000
_cell.length_b   1.000
_cell.length_c   1.000
_cell.angle_alpha   90.00
_cell.angle_beta   90.00
_cell.angle_gamma   90.00
#
_symmetry.space_group_name_H-M   'P 1'
#
loop_
_entity.id
_entity.type
_entity.pdbx_description
1 polymer ?
#
loop_
_entity_poly.entity_id
_entity_poly.type
_entity_poly.pdbx_seq_one_letter_code
_entity_poly.pdbx_strand_id
1 'polypeptide(L)'
;MAVLIDPPRWPAHGTLFGHLVSDTSLDELHDFAATAGIPPRAFDHDHYDVPASRHAELVALGAVAVGERELVRRLAASGLRVRPRDKTPTRPAARALAVQAWDRLGLPSALRDDLLTRWSEPHRHYHDVRHLAQCLAALGELGGSDPVVELAAWFHDAVYDGLPGRDEEASAALAERELSPLLPADDVAAVAALVRMTATHSPTDTRGALLSDADLSILGQIPGRYHVYVRDVRLDYAHVDDDAWRAGRAQVLRGLLATDPLFRTAEGRRRWESRARSNLSAELARLAP
;
A
#
# COMPACT_ATOMS: atom_id res chain seq x y z
N MET A 1 0.99 16.27 -22.92
CA MET A 1 1.64 14.95 -22.83
C MET A 1 3.11 15.21 -22.97
N ALA A 2 3.80 15.24 -21.84
CA ALA A 2 5.22 15.50 -21.79
C ALA A 2 5.79 14.88 -20.53
N VAL A 3 6.74 13.97 -20.72
CA VAL A 3 7.66 13.61 -19.65
C VAL A 3 8.58 14.81 -19.43
N LEU A 4 8.63 15.31 -18.21
CA LEU A 4 9.39 16.49 -17.81
C LEU A 4 10.64 16.06 -17.04
N ILE A 5 11.75 16.77 -17.23
CA ILE A 5 13.00 16.56 -16.49
C ILE A 5 13.52 17.89 -15.95
N ASP A 6 13.94 17.93 -14.68
CA ASP A 6 14.61 19.10 -14.10
C ASP A 6 16.15 18.99 -14.17
N PRO A 7 16.88 20.12 -14.03
CA PRO A 7 18.32 20.09 -13.94
C PRO A 7 18.77 19.28 -12.71
N PRO A 8 19.79 18.42 -12.83
CA PRO A 8 20.28 17.64 -11.71
C PRO A 8 20.90 18.56 -10.66
N ARG A 9 20.31 18.58 -9.46
CA ARG A 9 20.69 19.47 -8.36
C ARG A 9 20.83 18.77 -7.02
N TRP A 10 20.26 17.58 -6.87
CA TRP A 10 20.22 16.86 -5.60
C TRP A 10 21.48 16.01 -5.40
N PRO A 11 22.36 16.28 -4.42
CA PRO A 11 23.58 15.52 -4.23
C PRO A 11 23.31 14.20 -3.50
N ALA A 12 23.64 13.06 -4.14
CA ALA A 12 23.58 11.73 -3.53
C ALA A 12 24.55 10.78 -4.24
N HIS A 13 25.03 9.74 -3.55
CA HIS A 13 25.85 8.67 -4.14
C HIS A 13 27.03 9.14 -5.04
N GLY A 14 27.65 10.28 -4.70
CA GLY A 14 28.78 10.84 -5.45
C GLY A 14 28.41 11.52 -6.78
N THR A 15 27.12 11.82 -7.02
CA THR A 15 26.66 12.56 -8.20
C THR A 15 25.51 13.52 -7.86
N LEU A 16 25.04 14.27 -8.85
CA LEU A 16 23.82 15.07 -8.77
C LEU A 16 22.67 14.30 -9.43
N PHE A 17 21.48 14.40 -8.85
CA PHE A 17 20.26 13.81 -9.34
C PHE A 17 19.27 14.88 -9.75
N GLY A 18 18.56 14.61 -10.84
CA GLY A 18 17.32 15.28 -11.22
C GLY A 18 16.15 14.30 -11.13
N HIS A 19 14.97 14.80 -11.43
CA HIS A 19 13.72 14.10 -11.34
C HIS A 19 13.04 14.09 -12.71
N LEU A 20 12.58 12.91 -13.09
CA LEU A 20 11.81 12.68 -14.31
C LEU A 20 10.35 12.41 -13.91
N VAL A 21 9.39 13.17 -14.46
CA VAL A 21 7.97 13.09 -14.09
C VAL A 21 7.07 13.11 -15.31
N SER A 22 5.83 12.64 -15.18
CA SER A 22 4.76 12.98 -16.13
C SER A 22 3.79 13.95 -15.48
N ASP A 23 3.28 14.88 -16.27
CA ASP A 23 2.17 15.75 -15.88
C ASP A 23 0.80 15.22 -16.33
N THR A 24 0.76 14.00 -16.86
CA THR A 24 -0.44 13.39 -17.44
C THR A 24 -0.77 12.05 -16.78
N SER A 25 0.16 11.09 -16.74
CA SER A 25 -0.08 9.76 -16.16
C SER A 25 1.21 9.05 -15.73
N LEU A 26 1.14 8.17 -14.73
CA LEU A 26 2.28 7.32 -14.38
C LEU A 26 2.62 6.32 -15.49
N ASP A 27 1.62 5.87 -16.26
CA ASP A 27 1.83 4.92 -17.36
C ASP A 27 2.78 5.51 -18.43
N GLU A 28 2.54 6.76 -18.87
CA GLU A 28 3.45 7.47 -19.77
C GLU A 28 4.88 7.60 -19.20
N LEU A 29 4.99 7.86 -17.89
CA LEU A 29 6.28 7.98 -17.22
C LEU A 29 7.03 6.64 -17.18
N HIS A 30 6.32 5.55 -16.88
CA HIS A 30 6.90 4.21 -16.83
C HIS A 30 7.32 3.72 -18.22
N ASP A 31 6.51 3.96 -19.26
CA ASP A 31 6.83 3.60 -20.64
C ASP A 31 8.08 4.34 -21.14
N PHE A 32 8.18 5.63 -20.82
CA PHE A 32 9.36 6.43 -21.14
C PHE A 32 10.60 5.92 -20.39
N ALA A 33 10.48 5.66 -19.09
CA ALA A 33 11.58 5.12 -18.29
C ALA A 33 12.04 3.73 -18.79
N ALA A 34 11.12 2.85 -19.16
CA ALA A 34 11.43 1.54 -19.73
C ALA A 34 12.16 1.67 -21.08
N THR A 35 11.67 2.53 -21.96
CA THR A 35 12.32 2.84 -23.26
C THR A 35 13.74 3.41 -23.06
N ALA A 36 13.91 4.26 -22.04
CA ALA A 36 15.19 4.81 -21.66
C ALA A 36 16.06 3.83 -20.85
N GLY A 37 15.62 2.61 -20.53
CA GLY A 37 16.38 1.69 -19.68
C GLY A 37 16.66 2.23 -18.26
N ILE A 38 15.78 3.08 -17.72
CA ILE A 38 15.81 3.48 -16.32
C ILE A 38 15.23 2.32 -15.49
N PRO A 39 15.94 1.81 -14.47
CA PRO A 39 15.47 0.66 -13.73
C PRO A 39 14.23 1.01 -12.87
N PRO A 40 13.23 0.12 -12.73
CA PRO A 40 12.03 0.37 -11.94
C PRO A 40 12.29 0.77 -10.48
N ARG A 41 13.42 0.31 -9.90
CA ARG A 41 13.85 0.67 -8.53
C ARG A 41 14.18 2.15 -8.34
N ALA A 42 14.35 2.92 -9.42
CA ALA A 42 14.59 4.36 -9.37
C ALA A 42 13.29 5.17 -9.29
N PHE A 43 12.12 4.52 -9.38
CA PHE A 43 10.83 5.17 -9.19
C PHE A 43 10.54 5.39 -7.71
N ASP A 44 10.23 6.63 -7.35
CA ASP A 44 9.82 7.04 -6.01
C ASP A 44 8.44 7.72 -6.04
N HIS A 45 7.40 6.90 -6.08
CA HIS A 45 5.98 7.24 -6.02
C HIS A 45 5.43 8.10 -7.17
N ASP A 46 6.07 9.19 -7.55
CA ASP A 46 5.57 10.14 -8.56
C ASP A 46 6.64 10.60 -9.57
N HIS A 47 7.87 10.13 -9.41
CA HIS A 47 9.00 10.50 -10.26
C HIS A 47 10.04 9.37 -10.32
N TYR A 48 10.96 9.45 -11.29
CA TYR A 48 12.20 8.71 -11.27
C TYR A 48 13.37 9.62 -10.87
N ASP A 49 14.22 9.13 -9.98
CA ASP A 49 15.52 9.73 -9.69
C ASP A 49 16.52 9.37 -10.79
N VAL A 50 17.02 10.38 -11.51
CA VAL A 50 17.95 10.19 -12.63
C VAL A 50 19.28 10.88 -12.38
N PRO A 51 20.42 10.17 -12.49
CA PRO A 51 21.72 10.79 -12.25
C PRO A 51 22.08 11.75 -13.38
N ALA A 52 22.93 12.74 -13.08
CA ALA A 52 23.31 13.80 -14.00
C ALA A 52 23.85 13.29 -15.35
N SER A 53 24.52 12.13 -15.36
CA SER A 53 25.04 11.48 -16.57
C SER A 53 23.95 11.07 -17.57
N ARG A 54 22.70 10.85 -17.12
CA ARG A 54 21.57 10.44 -17.96
C ARG A 54 20.75 11.63 -18.48
N HIS A 55 20.91 12.83 -17.91
CA HIS A 55 20.03 13.96 -18.22
C HIS A 55 19.99 14.31 -19.71
N ALA A 56 21.15 14.47 -20.35
CA ALA A 56 21.22 14.84 -21.77
C ALA A 56 20.62 13.77 -22.69
N GLU A 57 20.82 12.50 -22.36
CA GLU A 57 20.25 11.35 -23.06
C GLU A 57 18.71 11.35 -22.98
N LEU A 58 18.15 11.60 -21.79
CA LEU A 58 16.71 11.63 -21.58
C LEU A 58 16.05 12.79 -22.32
N VAL A 59 16.69 13.96 -22.37
CA VAL A 59 16.23 15.09 -23.19
C VAL A 59 16.25 14.73 -24.67
N ALA A 60 17.31 14.05 -25.15
CA ALA A 60 17.40 13.61 -26.53
C ALA A 60 16.34 12.54 -26.89
N LEU A 61 15.90 11.73 -25.92
CA LEU A 61 14.80 10.78 -26.05
C LEU A 61 13.41 11.42 -26.00
N GLY A 62 13.31 12.73 -25.77
CA GLY A 62 12.05 13.49 -25.83
C GLY A 62 11.54 14.01 -24.48
N ALA A 63 12.29 13.84 -23.38
CA ALA A 63 11.94 14.51 -22.13
C ALA A 63 12.08 16.03 -22.27
N VAL A 64 11.07 16.78 -21.83
CA VAL A 64 11.06 18.24 -21.88
C VAL A 64 11.81 18.78 -20.67
N ALA A 65 12.97 19.39 -20.91
CA ALA A 65 13.73 20.06 -19.86
C ALA A 65 12.98 21.31 -19.36
N VAL A 66 12.71 21.36 -18.05
CA VAL A 66 12.01 22.46 -17.38
C VAL A 66 12.70 22.81 -16.07
N GLY A 67 12.46 24.01 -15.53
CA GLY A 67 12.96 24.34 -14.18
C GLY A 67 12.22 23.57 -13.09
N GLU A 68 12.87 23.37 -11.94
CA GLU A 68 12.31 22.67 -10.76
C GLU A 68 10.92 23.20 -10.35
N ARG A 69 10.75 24.54 -10.33
CA ARG A 69 9.47 25.18 -9.99
C ARG A 69 8.36 24.85 -10.99
N GLU A 70 8.71 24.76 -12.27
CA GLU A 70 7.76 24.38 -13.33
C GLU A 70 7.36 22.92 -13.19
N LEU A 71 8.35 22.04 -13.00
CA LEU A 71 8.15 20.60 -12.83
C LEU A 71 7.20 20.32 -11.67
N VAL A 72 7.48 20.88 -10.48
CA VAL A 72 6.64 20.68 -9.30
C VAL A 72 5.23 21.23 -9.50
N ARG A 73 5.08 22.39 -10.17
CA ARG A 73 3.77 22.97 -10.45
C ARG A 73 2.93 22.09 -11.37
N ARG A 74 3.51 21.57 -12.45
CA ARG A 74 2.81 20.69 -13.40
C ARG A 74 2.48 19.33 -12.77
N LEU A 75 3.39 18.77 -11.98
CA LEU A 75 3.16 17.52 -11.25
C LEU A 75 2.07 17.66 -10.17
N ALA A 76 1.98 18.82 -9.50
CA ALA A 76 0.89 19.09 -8.56
C ALA A 76 -0.44 19.26 -9.29
N ALA A 77 -0.45 19.98 -10.42
CA ALA A 77 -1.65 20.19 -11.23
C ALA A 77 -2.20 18.89 -11.85
N SER A 78 -1.35 17.90 -12.11
CA SER A 78 -1.77 16.58 -12.61
C SER A 78 -2.45 15.70 -11.56
N GLY A 79 -2.33 16.05 -10.27
CA GLY A 79 -2.82 15.22 -9.17
C GLY A 79 -1.95 13.99 -8.86
N LEU A 80 -0.82 13.82 -9.56
CA LEU A 80 0.11 12.70 -9.34
C LEU A 80 1.08 12.95 -8.18
N ARG A 81 1.29 14.22 -7.79
CA ARG A 81 2.25 14.58 -6.74
C ARG A 81 1.99 13.82 -5.43
N VAL A 82 3.01 13.10 -4.97
CA VAL A 82 3.08 12.49 -3.64
C VAL A 82 4.01 13.31 -2.76
N ARG A 83 3.43 13.99 -1.77
CA ARG A 83 4.20 14.79 -0.81
C ARG A 83 4.91 13.86 0.19
N PRO A 84 6.00 14.29 0.85
CA PRO A 84 6.71 13.45 1.82
C PRO A 84 5.81 12.84 2.90
N ARG A 85 4.83 13.59 3.42
CA ARG A 85 3.85 13.08 4.41
C ARG A 85 2.88 12.03 3.85
N ASP A 86 2.68 12.03 2.54
CA ASP A 86 1.79 11.12 1.83
C ASP A 86 2.59 9.92 1.27
N LYS A 87 3.93 9.87 1.41
CA LYS A 87 4.73 8.70 1.00
C LYS A 87 4.48 7.52 1.93
N THR A 88 4.76 6.32 1.41
CA THR A 88 4.82 5.12 2.24
C THR A 88 5.90 5.32 3.32
N PRO A 89 5.57 5.16 4.61
CA PRO A 89 6.57 5.32 5.67
C PRO A 89 7.67 4.25 5.55
N THR A 90 8.86 4.57 6.04
CA THR A 90 9.92 3.55 6.20
C THR A 90 9.49 2.52 7.25
N ARG A 91 10.01 1.29 7.18
CA ARG A 91 9.73 0.25 8.19
C ARG A 91 9.97 0.71 9.63
N PRO A 92 11.08 1.41 9.97
CA PRO A 92 11.28 1.95 11.32
C PRO A 92 10.22 2.97 11.73
N ALA A 93 9.82 3.87 10.83
CA ALA A 93 8.78 4.87 11.11
C ALA A 93 7.40 4.20 11.31
N ALA A 94 7.05 3.24 10.45
CA ALA A 94 5.83 2.45 10.59
C ALA A 94 5.79 1.66 11.90
N ARG A 95 6.92 1.03 12.27
CA ARG A 95 7.05 0.34 13.56
C ARG A 95 6.82 1.27 14.74
N ALA A 96 7.38 2.48 14.70
CA ALA A 96 7.19 3.47 15.77
C ALA A 96 5.72 3.91 15.89
N LEU A 97 5.02 4.11 14.77
CA LEU A 97 3.59 4.43 14.76
C LEU A 97 2.75 3.27 15.33
N ALA A 98 3.06 2.04 14.94
CA ALA A 98 2.38 0.85 15.46
C ALA A 98 2.59 0.72 16.99
N VAL A 99 3.81 0.94 17.50
CA VAL A 99 4.07 0.95 18.95
C VAL A 99 3.17 1.96 19.68
N GLN A 100 3.05 3.19 19.18
CA GLN A 100 2.20 4.21 19.79
C GLN A 100 0.71 3.82 19.79
N ALA A 101 0.25 3.13 18.74
CA ALA A 101 -1.11 2.63 18.68
C ALA A 101 -1.35 1.52 19.72
N TRP A 102 -0.40 0.58 19.87
CA TRP A 102 -0.49 -0.51 20.83
C TRP A 102 -0.60 -0.03 22.28
N ASP A 103 0.15 1.02 22.65
CA ASP A 103 0.18 1.52 24.02
C ASP A 103 -1.22 1.95 24.53
N ARG A 104 -2.15 2.26 23.62
CA ARG A 104 -3.55 2.60 23.94
C ARG A 104 -4.41 1.39 24.30
N LEU A 105 -4.02 0.18 23.89
CA LEU A 105 -4.75 -1.07 24.17
C LEU A 105 -4.54 -1.55 25.62
N GLY A 106 -3.49 -1.08 26.30
CA GLY A 106 -3.18 -1.50 27.68
C GLY A 106 -2.76 -2.97 27.81
N LEU A 107 -2.32 -3.60 26.72
CA LEU A 107 -1.91 -5.01 26.69
C LEU A 107 -0.38 -5.20 26.80
N PRO A 108 0.11 -6.39 27.21
CA PRO A 108 1.53 -6.65 27.43
C PRO A 108 2.40 -6.32 26.21
N SER A 109 3.51 -5.61 26.44
CA SER A 109 4.46 -5.26 25.37
C SER A 109 5.14 -6.46 24.74
N ALA A 110 5.25 -7.59 25.45
CA ALA A 110 5.82 -8.82 24.91
C ALA A 110 5.00 -9.35 23.71
N LEU A 111 3.66 -9.27 23.78
CA LEU A 111 2.79 -9.66 22.67
C LEU A 111 2.95 -8.71 21.48
N ARG A 112 2.99 -7.40 21.73
CA ARG A 112 3.31 -6.39 20.71
C ARG A 112 4.61 -6.72 19.99
N ASP A 113 5.67 -7.02 20.75
CA ASP A 113 7.01 -7.20 20.20
C ASP A 113 7.10 -8.50 19.37
N ASP A 114 6.38 -9.56 19.76
CA ASP A 114 6.22 -10.77 18.94
C ASP A 114 5.49 -10.46 17.62
N LEU A 115 4.33 -9.80 17.69
CA LEU A 115 3.56 -9.42 16.49
C LEU A 115 4.38 -8.53 15.55
N LEU A 116 5.06 -7.51 16.09
CA LEU A 116 5.93 -6.65 15.29
C LEU A 116 7.13 -7.40 14.70
N THR A 117 7.57 -8.51 15.30
CA THR A 117 8.61 -9.38 14.71
C THR A 117 8.04 -10.11 13.49
N ARG A 118 6.84 -10.69 13.61
CA ARG A 118 6.13 -11.35 12.50
C ARG A 118 5.87 -10.40 11.34
N TRP A 119 5.30 -9.23 11.62
CA TRP A 119 5.09 -8.17 10.62
C TRP A 119 6.38 -7.64 9.98
N SER A 120 7.55 -7.98 10.53
CA SER A 120 8.87 -7.55 10.03
C SER A 120 9.69 -8.70 9.44
N GLU A 121 9.08 -9.86 9.18
CA GLU A 121 9.78 -10.99 8.55
C GLU A 121 10.35 -10.61 7.17
N PRO A 122 11.56 -11.08 6.81
CA PRO A 122 12.29 -10.56 5.64
C PRO A 122 11.62 -10.79 4.28
N HIS A 123 10.76 -11.81 4.17
CA HIS A 123 10.06 -12.16 2.93
C HIS A 123 8.85 -11.25 2.64
N ARG A 124 8.44 -10.41 3.59
CA ARG A 124 7.28 -9.54 3.46
C ARG A 124 7.64 -8.22 2.79
N HIS A 125 6.89 -7.87 1.75
CA HIS A 125 7.04 -6.63 0.99
C HIS A 125 5.83 -5.73 1.13
N TYR A 126 4.61 -6.15 0.78
CA TYR A 126 3.43 -5.32 1.07
C TYR A 126 2.86 -5.63 2.45
N HIS A 127 2.66 -6.90 2.76
CA HIS A 127 2.06 -7.39 4.00
C HIS A 127 3.08 -7.38 5.17
N ASP A 128 3.70 -6.21 5.38
CA ASP A 128 4.67 -5.93 6.43
C ASP A 128 4.17 -4.83 7.39
N VAL A 129 4.98 -4.44 8.38
CA VAL A 129 4.64 -3.46 9.41
C VAL A 129 4.13 -2.10 8.86
N ARG A 130 4.45 -1.74 7.61
CA ARG A 130 3.91 -0.55 6.94
C ARG A 130 2.42 -0.68 6.65
N HIS A 131 1.97 -1.87 6.24
CA HIS A 131 0.55 -2.17 6.03
C HIS A 131 -0.22 -2.14 7.35
N LEU A 132 0.30 -2.76 8.40
CA LEU A 132 -0.28 -2.64 9.75
C LEU A 132 -0.45 -1.18 10.19
N ALA A 133 0.60 -0.36 10.08
CA ALA A 133 0.53 1.05 10.45
C ALA A 133 -0.50 1.83 9.61
N GLN A 134 -0.66 1.47 8.34
CA GLN A 134 -1.67 2.04 7.46
C GLN A 134 -3.09 1.64 7.88
N CYS A 135 -3.34 0.36 8.19
CA CYS A 135 -4.63 -0.12 8.67
C CYS A 135 -5.05 0.61 9.95
N LEU A 136 -4.13 0.73 10.92
CA LEU A 136 -4.39 1.45 12.18
C LEU A 136 -4.67 2.94 11.96
N ALA A 137 -3.99 3.59 11.03
CA ALA A 137 -4.27 4.97 10.66
C ALA A 137 -5.66 5.10 10.00
N ALA A 138 -5.99 4.17 9.09
CA ALA A 138 -7.29 4.13 8.40
C ALA A 138 -8.45 3.91 9.38
N LEU A 139 -8.29 3.04 10.39
CA LEU A 139 -9.30 2.88 11.46
C LEU A 139 -9.57 4.20 12.19
N GLY A 140 -8.53 4.96 12.51
CA GLY A 140 -8.67 6.29 13.12
C GLY A 140 -9.41 7.28 12.20
N GLU A 141 -9.21 7.20 10.89
CA GLU A 141 -9.94 8.00 9.89
C GLU A 141 -11.41 7.62 9.76
N LEU A 142 -11.74 6.35 9.95
CA LEU A 142 -13.10 5.81 9.94
C LEU A 142 -13.86 6.10 11.24
N GLY A 143 -13.21 6.70 12.24
CA GLY A 143 -13.80 6.98 13.55
C GLY A 143 -13.90 5.75 14.46
N GLY A 144 -13.18 4.67 14.15
CA GLY A 144 -13.11 3.48 14.96
C GLY A 144 -12.04 3.59 16.05
N SER A 145 -12.42 3.39 17.30
CA SER A 145 -11.52 3.19 18.44
C SER A 145 -11.89 1.93 19.23
N ASP A 146 -12.48 0.96 18.54
CA ASP A 146 -12.90 -0.29 19.15
C ASP A 146 -11.67 -1.19 19.31
N PRO A 147 -11.25 -1.53 20.56
CA PRO A 147 -10.06 -2.33 20.79
C PRO A 147 -10.13 -3.71 20.12
N VAL A 148 -11.32 -4.27 19.92
CA VAL A 148 -11.52 -5.55 19.23
C VAL A 148 -11.14 -5.42 17.75
N VAL A 149 -11.51 -4.31 17.09
CA VAL A 149 -11.19 -4.07 15.68
C VAL A 149 -9.70 -3.73 15.52
N GLU A 150 -9.14 -2.94 16.44
CA GLU A 150 -7.70 -2.65 16.45
C GLU A 150 -6.88 -3.94 16.63
N LEU A 151 -7.26 -4.81 17.56
CA LEU A 151 -6.63 -6.12 17.74
C LEU A 151 -6.76 -6.99 16.49
N ALA A 152 -7.93 -7.04 15.86
CA ALA A 152 -8.07 -7.77 14.60
C ALA A 152 -7.12 -7.23 13.51
N ALA A 153 -6.92 -5.91 13.43
CA ALA A 153 -5.92 -5.32 12.53
C ALA A 153 -4.49 -5.75 12.87
N TRP A 154 -4.14 -5.90 14.15
CA TRP A 154 -2.84 -6.43 14.57
C TRP A 154 -2.62 -7.89 14.19
N PHE A 155 -3.67 -8.70 14.19
CA PHE A 155 -3.58 -10.14 13.96
C PHE A 155 -3.82 -10.56 12.50
N HIS A 156 -4.53 -9.81 11.66
CA HIS A 156 -5.07 -10.34 10.41
C HIS A 156 -4.03 -10.98 9.45
N ASP A 157 -2.86 -10.38 9.31
CA ASP A 157 -1.72 -10.97 8.57
C ASP A 157 -0.52 -11.29 9.47
N ALA A 158 -0.75 -11.50 10.78
CA ALA A 158 0.32 -11.85 11.70
C ALA A 158 1.01 -13.19 11.33
N VAL A 159 0.30 -14.09 10.64
CA VAL A 159 0.86 -15.19 9.86
C VAL A 159 0.66 -14.86 8.37
N TYR A 160 1.72 -14.98 7.57
CA TYR A 160 1.66 -14.69 6.13
C TYR A 160 2.72 -15.49 5.37
N ASP A 161 2.26 -16.52 4.67
CA ASP A 161 3.05 -17.31 3.72
C ASP A 161 2.59 -17.07 2.27
N GLY A 162 1.65 -16.14 2.05
CA GLY A 162 1.08 -15.85 0.73
C GLY A 162 0.07 -16.91 0.29
N LEU A 163 -0.64 -17.52 1.25
CA LEU A 163 -1.59 -18.61 1.03
C LEU A 163 -3.01 -18.19 1.46
N PRO A 164 -3.81 -17.58 0.55
CA PRO A 164 -5.14 -17.08 0.87
C PRO A 164 -6.04 -18.12 1.52
N GLY A 165 -6.80 -17.69 2.54
CA GLY A 165 -7.64 -18.50 3.42
C GLY A 165 -6.87 -19.25 4.51
N ARG A 166 -5.65 -19.73 4.23
CA ARG A 166 -4.84 -20.46 5.23
C ARG A 166 -4.14 -19.51 6.18
N ASP A 167 -3.62 -18.40 5.66
CA ASP A 167 -2.93 -17.38 6.44
C ASP A 167 -3.90 -16.71 7.43
N GLU A 168 -5.11 -16.38 6.99
CA GLU A 168 -6.15 -15.76 7.82
C GLU A 168 -6.64 -16.71 8.92
N GLU A 169 -6.82 -18.00 8.62
CA GLU A 169 -7.16 -18.98 9.65
C GLU A 169 -6.02 -19.16 10.67
N ALA A 170 -4.76 -19.21 10.21
CA ALA A 170 -3.60 -19.33 11.09
C ALA A 170 -3.43 -18.09 11.98
N SER A 171 -3.64 -16.90 11.41
CA SER A 171 -3.68 -15.62 12.12
C SER A 171 -4.81 -15.56 13.16
N ALA A 172 -6.00 -16.08 12.83
CA ALA A 172 -7.11 -16.16 13.78
C ALA A 172 -6.83 -17.13 14.94
N ALA A 173 -6.27 -18.31 14.64
CA ALA A 173 -5.88 -19.28 15.66
C ALA A 173 -4.75 -18.74 16.55
N LEU A 174 -3.83 -17.94 15.98
CA LEU A 174 -2.83 -17.21 16.75
C LEU A 174 -3.49 -16.20 17.71
N ALA A 175 -4.46 -15.41 17.23
CA ALA A 175 -5.21 -14.47 18.06
C ALA A 175 -5.94 -15.18 19.22
N GLU A 176 -6.62 -16.29 18.93
CA GLU A 176 -7.30 -17.10 19.96
C GLU A 176 -6.33 -17.53 21.05
N ARG A 177 -5.17 -18.09 20.68
CA ARG A 177 -4.15 -18.54 21.64
C ARG A 177 -3.59 -17.40 22.50
N GLU A 178 -3.17 -16.30 21.87
CA GLU A 178 -2.44 -15.24 22.56
C GLU A 178 -3.36 -14.33 23.39
N LEU A 179 -4.63 -14.17 22.97
CA LEU A 179 -5.58 -13.28 23.65
C LEU A 179 -6.45 -13.97 24.70
N SER A 180 -6.65 -15.30 24.62
CA SER A 180 -7.39 -16.08 25.63
C SER A 180 -6.97 -15.84 27.09
N PRO A 181 -5.67 -15.72 27.44
CA PRO A 181 -5.28 -15.43 28.82
C PRO A 181 -5.42 -13.94 29.21
N LEU A 182 -5.75 -13.06 28.27
CA LEU A 182 -5.71 -11.60 28.44
C LEU A 182 -7.10 -10.95 28.41
N LEU A 183 -8.05 -11.55 27.69
CA LEU A 183 -9.35 -10.93 27.38
C LEU A 183 -10.52 -11.88 27.67
N PRO A 184 -11.75 -11.34 27.86
CA PRO A 184 -12.97 -12.16 27.90
C PRO A 184 -13.14 -13.00 26.62
N ALA A 185 -13.71 -14.19 26.76
CA ALA A 185 -13.88 -15.14 25.65
C ALA A 185 -14.66 -14.54 24.46
N ASP A 186 -15.67 -13.71 24.73
CA ASP A 186 -16.47 -13.06 23.68
C ASP A 186 -15.64 -12.08 22.84
N ASP A 187 -14.72 -11.33 23.45
CA ASP A 187 -13.83 -10.41 22.75
C ASP A 187 -12.80 -11.19 21.91
N VAL A 188 -12.24 -12.27 22.44
CA VAL A 188 -11.32 -13.17 21.71
C VAL A 188 -12.00 -13.76 20.48
N ALA A 189 -13.24 -14.27 20.65
CA ALA A 189 -14.03 -14.81 19.55
C ALA A 189 -14.34 -13.73 18.49
N ALA A 190 -14.63 -12.50 18.91
CA ALA A 190 -14.87 -11.40 18.00
C ALA A 190 -13.62 -11.00 17.21
N VAL A 191 -12.44 -10.92 17.84
CA VAL A 191 -11.17 -10.69 17.14
C VAL A 191 -10.92 -11.77 16.10
N ALA A 192 -11.03 -13.04 16.48
CA ALA A 192 -10.76 -14.16 15.59
C ALA A 192 -11.74 -14.22 14.41
N ALA A 193 -13.03 -13.90 14.64
CA ALA A 193 -14.03 -13.82 13.58
C ALA A 193 -13.72 -12.67 12.59
N LEU A 194 -13.28 -11.52 13.08
CA LEU A 194 -12.87 -10.39 12.23
C LEU A 194 -11.63 -10.72 11.39
N VAL A 195 -10.65 -11.40 11.97
CA VAL A 195 -9.46 -11.88 11.24
C VAL A 195 -9.88 -12.86 10.14
N ARG A 196 -10.71 -13.87 10.42
CA ARG A 196 -11.20 -14.79 9.38
C ARG A 196 -11.99 -14.09 8.27
N MET A 197 -12.70 -13.02 8.59
CA MET A 197 -13.49 -12.25 7.62
C MET A 197 -12.61 -11.60 6.54
N THR A 198 -11.35 -11.25 6.83
CA THR A 198 -10.45 -10.62 5.84
C THR A 198 -10.17 -11.52 4.64
N ALA A 199 -10.27 -12.85 4.77
CA ALA A 199 -10.13 -13.76 3.64
C ALA A 199 -11.13 -13.49 2.48
N THR A 200 -12.27 -12.84 2.79
CA THR A 200 -13.33 -12.56 1.80
C THR A 200 -13.71 -11.09 1.69
N HIS A 201 -13.30 -10.25 2.66
CA HIS A 201 -13.70 -8.85 2.77
C HIS A 201 -15.22 -8.63 2.61
N SER A 202 -16.02 -9.56 3.17
CA SER A 202 -17.48 -9.56 3.06
C SER A 202 -18.12 -9.41 4.44
N PRO A 203 -18.00 -8.23 5.07
CA PRO A 203 -18.47 -8.04 6.43
C PRO A 203 -20.00 -7.95 6.49
N THR A 204 -20.56 -8.46 7.59
CA THR A 204 -22.01 -8.44 7.87
C THR A 204 -22.39 -7.47 8.99
N ASP A 205 -21.40 -6.88 9.66
CA ASP A 205 -21.60 -5.97 10.79
C ASP A 205 -20.67 -4.74 10.71
N THR A 206 -20.84 -3.82 11.66
CA THR A 206 -20.09 -2.56 11.71
C THR A 206 -18.59 -2.78 11.95
N ARG A 207 -18.22 -3.73 12.81
CA ARG A 207 -16.81 -4.00 13.15
C ARG A 207 -16.07 -4.55 11.94
N GLY A 208 -16.68 -5.50 11.23
CA GLY A 208 -16.16 -6.05 9.98
C GLY A 208 -16.07 -4.98 8.90
N ALA A 209 -17.06 -4.09 8.80
CA ALA A 209 -17.02 -2.97 7.85
C ALA A 209 -15.83 -2.04 8.12
N LEU A 210 -15.53 -1.74 9.38
CA LEU A 210 -14.38 -0.93 9.76
C LEU A 210 -13.05 -1.61 9.40
N LEU A 211 -12.87 -2.89 9.77
CA LEU A 211 -11.65 -3.62 9.46
C LEU A 211 -11.44 -3.77 7.95
N SER A 212 -12.49 -4.19 7.23
CA SER A 212 -12.42 -4.41 5.78
C SER A 212 -12.12 -3.11 5.03
N ASP A 213 -12.73 -1.99 5.42
CA ASP A 213 -12.46 -0.71 4.77
C ASP A 213 -11.05 -0.18 5.09
N ALA A 214 -10.57 -0.39 6.33
CA ALA A 214 -9.23 0.01 6.73
C ALA A 214 -8.15 -0.78 6.00
N ASP A 215 -8.33 -2.09 5.87
CA ASP A 215 -7.41 -2.96 5.16
C ASP A 215 -7.36 -2.64 3.65
N LEU A 216 -8.53 -2.48 3.03
CA LEU A 216 -8.64 -2.12 1.61
C LEU A 216 -8.35 -0.63 1.31
N SER A 217 -8.05 0.19 2.32
CA SER A 217 -7.87 1.64 2.17
C SER A 217 -6.72 2.01 1.21
N ILE A 218 -5.74 1.12 1.01
CA ILE A 218 -4.66 1.29 0.03
C ILE A 218 -5.18 1.52 -1.38
N LEU A 219 -6.31 0.87 -1.72
CA LEU A 219 -6.90 0.93 -3.05
C LEU A 219 -7.30 2.37 -3.39
N GLY A 220 -7.79 3.12 -2.40
CA GLY A 220 -8.20 4.52 -2.53
C GLY A 220 -7.11 5.55 -2.34
N GLN A 221 -5.83 5.16 -2.28
CA GLN A 221 -4.70 6.07 -2.09
C GLN A 221 -4.27 6.74 -3.41
N ILE A 222 -3.52 7.85 -3.30
CA ILE A 222 -2.97 8.60 -4.44
C ILE A 222 -2.23 7.62 -5.39
N PRO A 223 -2.34 7.75 -6.73
CA PRO A 223 -1.82 6.77 -7.68
C PRO A 223 -0.38 6.31 -7.44
N GLY A 224 0.49 7.23 -7.00
CA GLY A 224 1.88 6.90 -6.66
C GLY A 224 2.05 5.94 -5.47
N ARG A 225 1.21 6.07 -4.43
CA ARG A 225 1.15 5.09 -3.34
C ARG A 225 0.59 3.76 -3.82
N TYR A 226 -0.47 3.80 -4.63
CA TYR A 226 -1.07 2.60 -5.19
C TYR A 226 -0.08 1.81 -6.06
N HIS A 227 0.73 2.49 -6.87
CA HIS A 227 1.75 1.84 -7.69
C HIS A 227 2.82 1.14 -6.82
N VAL A 228 3.27 1.78 -5.74
CA VAL A 228 4.19 1.15 -4.77
C VAL A 228 3.55 -0.08 -4.12
N TYR A 229 2.25 -0.02 -3.80
CA TYR A 229 1.48 -1.18 -3.33
C TYR A 229 1.50 -2.34 -4.35
N VAL A 230 1.16 -2.08 -5.62
CA VAL A 230 1.15 -3.12 -6.67
C VAL A 230 2.52 -3.76 -6.84
N ARG A 231 3.59 -2.95 -6.82
CA ARG A 231 4.97 -3.45 -6.87
C ARG A 231 5.29 -4.35 -5.67
N ASP A 232 4.99 -3.89 -4.47
CA ASP A 232 5.31 -4.61 -3.23
C ASP A 232 4.50 -5.92 -3.15
N VAL A 233 3.24 -5.94 -3.61
CA VAL A 233 2.47 -7.18 -3.75
C VAL A 233 3.08 -8.12 -4.80
N ARG A 234 3.54 -7.61 -5.96
CA ARG A 234 4.22 -8.47 -6.96
C ARG A 234 5.45 -9.17 -6.36
N LEU A 235 6.17 -8.49 -5.46
CA LEU A 235 7.33 -9.05 -4.75
C LEU A 235 6.93 -10.14 -3.75
N ASP A 236 5.81 -9.98 -3.03
CA ASP A 236 5.27 -11.05 -2.16
C ASP A 236 4.99 -12.34 -2.94
N TYR A 237 4.57 -12.20 -4.21
CA TYR A 237 4.29 -13.31 -5.11
C TYR A 237 5.42 -13.60 -6.11
N ALA A 238 6.67 -13.23 -5.81
CA ALA A 238 7.82 -13.44 -6.70
C ALA A 238 8.04 -14.92 -7.13
N HIS A 239 7.49 -15.86 -6.36
CA HIS A 239 7.51 -17.30 -6.64
C HIS A 239 6.51 -17.73 -7.74
N VAL A 240 5.51 -16.89 -8.06
CA VAL A 240 4.54 -17.11 -9.14
C VAL A 240 5.10 -16.53 -10.45
N ASP A 241 5.01 -17.29 -11.53
CA ASP A 241 5.42 -16.82 -12.86
C ASP A 241 4.54 -15.65 -13.36
N ASP A 242 5.05 -14.89 -14.33
CA ASP A 242 4.41 -13.63 -14.74
C ASP A 242 3.04 -13.83 -15.41
N ASP A 243 2.84 -14.93 -16.14
CA ASP A 243 1.55 -15.19 -16.82
C ASP A 243 0.48 -15.59 -15.80
N ALA A 244 0.82 -16.49 -14.88
CA ALA A 244 -0.06 -16.89 -13.78
C ALA A 244 -0.35 -15.71 -12.85
N TRP A 245 0.66 -14.89 -12.52
CA TRP A 245 0.49 -13.67 -11.74
C TRP A 245 -0.47 -12.69 -12.40
N ARG A 246 -0.27 -12.37 -13.69
CA ARG A 246 -1.14 -11.44 -14.43
C ARG A 246 -2.58 -11.95 -14.45
N ALA A 247 -2.79 -13.23 -14.73
CA ALA A 247 -4.13 -13.82 -14.76
C ALA A 247 -4.82 -13.78 -13.38
N GLY A 248 -4.12 -14.21 -12.32
CA GLY A 248 -4.63 -14.21 -10.95
C GLY A 248 -4.90 -12.80 -10.43
N ARG A 249 -3.97 -11.87 -10.64
CA ARG A 249 -4.16 -10.46 -10.26
C ARG A 249 -5.34 -9.84 -10.98
N ALA A 250 -5.49 -10.06 -12.29
CA ALA A 250 -6.64 -9.57 -13.04
C ALA A 250 -7.97 -10.14 -12.51
N GLN A 251 -8.00 -11.39 -12.04
CA GLN A 251 -9.18 -11.97 -11.39
C GLN A 251 -9.52 -11.25 -10.07
N VAL A 252 -8.53 -10.98 -9.21
CA VAL A 252 -8.71 -10.22 -7.96
C VAL A 252 -9.27 -8.83 -8.25
N LEU A 253 -8.69 -8.10 -9.20
CA LEU A 253 -9.14 -6.75 -9.57
C LEU A 253 -10.58 -6.74 -10.09
N ARG A 254 -10.96 -7.73 -10.92
CA ARG A 254 -12.35 -7.87 -11.39
C ARG A 254 -13.32 -8.16 -10.24
N GLY A 255 -12.92 -9.00 -9.29
CA GLY A 255 -13.71 -9.26 -8.07
C GLY A 255 -13.93 -8.00 -7.24
N LEU A 256 -12.86 -7.22 -6.99
CA LEU A 256 -12.95 -5.95 -6.26
C LEU A 256 -13.84 -4.93 -7.00
N LEU A 257 -13.70 -4.80 -8.32
CA LEU A 257 -14.52 -3.88 -9.13
C LEU A 257 -16.01 -4.28 -9.18
N ALA A 258 -16.30 -5.57 -9.09
CA ALA A 258 -17.67 -6.10 -9.06
C ALA A 258 -18.37 -5.88 -7.71
N THR A 259 -17.61 -5.65 -6.63
CA THR A 259 -18.16 -5.31 -5.32
C THR A 259 -18.70 -3.89 -5.34
N ASP A 260 -20.00 -3.73 -5.07
CA ASP A 260 -20.66 -2.43 -4.98
C ASP A 260 -21.58 -2.36 -3.74
N PRO A 261 -21.30 -1.47 -2.78
CA PRO A 261 -20.13 -0.59 -2.71
C PRO A 261 -18.85 -1.36 -2.31
N LEU A 262 -17.68 -0.93 -2.80
CA LEU A 262 -16.39 -1.51 -2.42
C LEU A 262 -16.06 -1.23 -0.95
N PHE A 263 -16.30 0.00 -0.51
CA PHE A 263 -16.19 0.37 0.91
C PHE A 263 -17.57 0.33 1.60
N ARG A 264 -17.64 -0.30 2.77
CA ARG A 264 -18.88 -0.61 3.49
C ARG A 264 -19.31 0.53 4.40
N THR A 265 -18.37 1.26 4.99
CA THR A 265 -18.65 2.44 5.80
C THR A 265 -18.95 3.65 4.93
N ALA A 266 -19.76 4.58 5.43
CA ALA A 266 -20.03 5.84 4.72
C ALA A 266 -18.76 6.71 4.57
N GLU A 267 -17.89 6.66 5.57
CA GLU A 267 -16.62 7.39 5.59
C GLU A 267 -15.64 6.83 4.56
N GLY A 268 -15.45 5.51 4.52
CA GLY A 268 -14.60 4.82 3.55
C GLY A 268 -15.06 5.11 2.12
N ARG A 269 -16.36 5.04 1.84
CA ARG A 269 -16.91 5.40 0.53
C ARG A 269 -16.55 6.82 0.11
N ARG A 270 -16.74 7.78 1.02
CA ARG A 270 -16.46 9.19 0.72
C ARG A 270 -14.98 9.44 0.45
N ARG A 271 -14.08 8.75 1.17
CA ARG A 271 -12.64 8.95 1.08
C ARG A 271 -12.00 8.24 -0.11
N TRP A 272 -12.41 7.00 -0.37
CA TRP A 272 -11.59 6.04 -1.11
C TRP A 272 -12.26 5.45 -2.34
N GLU A 273 -13.59 5.34 -2.41
CA GLU A 273 -14.32 4.60 -3.47
C GLU A 273 -13.94 5.07 -4.88
N SER A 274 -14.08 6.37 -5.15
CA SER A 274 -13.83 6.93 -6.49
C SER A 274 -12.38 6.69 -6.94
N ARG A 275 -11.42 6.92 -6.05
CA ARG A 275 -10.00 6.71 -6.37
C ARG A 275 -9.65 5.23 -6.49
N ALA A 276 -10.22 4.38 -5.65
CA ALA A 276 -10.04 2.93 -5.73
C ALA A 276 -10.52 2.38 -7.06
N ARG A 277 -11.71 2.76 -7.52
CA ARG A 277 -12.21 2.33 -8.83
C ARG A 277 -11.30 2.80 -9.97
N SER A 278 -10.80 4.03 -9.91
CA SER A 278 -9.83 4.54 -10.89
C SER A 278 -8.52 3.74 -10.89
N ASN A 279 -7.94 3.49 -9.71
CA ASN A 279 -6.68 2.76 -9.57
C ASN A 279 -6.81 1.30 -10.04
N LEU A 280 -7.86 0.60 -9.58
CA LEU A 280 -8.14 -0.78 -9.94
C LEU A 280 -8.37 -0.94 -11.46
N SER A 281 -9.12 -0.02 -12.07
CA SER A 281 -9.39 -0.05 -13.52
C SER A 281 -8.12 0.21 -14.33
N ALA A 282 -7.30 1.18 -13.91
CA ALA A 282 -6.03 1.49 -14.56
C ALA A 282 -5.02 0.32 -14.45
N GLU A 283 -5.00 -0.38 -13.33
CA GLU A 283 -4.18 -1.59 -13.19
C GLU A 283 -4.70 -2.72 -14.06
N LEU A 284 -6.01 -2.98 -14.05
CA LEU A 284 -6.59 -4.04 -14.86
C LEU A 284 -6.34 -3.83 -16.36
N ALA A 285 -6.37 -2.59 -16.83
CA ALA A 285 -6.04 -2.23 -18.21
C ALA A 285 -4.58 -2.56 -18.58
N ARG A 286 -3.63 -2.41 -17.63
CA ARG A 286 -2.21 -2.78 -17.83
C ARG A 286 -1.95 -4.29 -17.84
N LEU A 287 -2.84 -5.07 -17.21
CA LEU A 287 -2.74 -6.53 -17.18
C LEU A 287 -3.43 -7.21 -18.36
N ALA A 288 -4.25 -6.47 -19.11
CA ALA A 288 -4.88 -6.99 -20.31
C ALA A 288 -3.81 -7.26 -21.39
N PRO A 289 -3.88 -8.41 -22.09
CA PRO A 289 -2.93 -8.77 -23.15
C PRO A 289 -3.03 -7.85 -24.37
#